data_AF-A0A969LFN7-F1
#
_entry.id   AF-A0A969LFN7-F1
#
_cell.length_a   1.000
_cell.length_b   1.000
_cell.length_c   1.000
_cell.angle_alpha   90.00
_cell.angle_beta   90.00
_cell.angle_gamma   90.00
#
_symmetry.space_group_name_H-M   'P 1'
#
loop_
_entity.id
_entity.type
_entity.pdbx_description
1 polymer ?
#
loop_
_entity_poly.entity_id
_entity_poly.type
_entity_poly.pdbx_seq_one_letter_code
_entity_poly.pdbx_strand_id
1 'polypeptide(L)'
;LGLTYVHGYHSTGSPIFGEGESRVGGQRGLVGSYSANNPWVLLTDNASSPTVTNSYGAEAAFNLSESITVSGFISWTDARLLERGDADIWTYGLGLAVPDFGKEGSVLGLFGGIQPTLRGINASGLERDRGRTDDVWHVEGFYKYQLTDNITITPGVVWVMSPNQDARDSSNVIGTLRTTFSF
;
A
#
# COMPACT_ATOMS: atom_id res chain seq x y z
N LEU A 1 6.48 -15.61 -10.38
CA LEU A 1 6.65 -14.26 -10.96
C LEU A 1 5.33 -13.88 -11.59
N GLY A 2 4.83 -12.69 -11.30
CA GLY A 2 3.65 -12.09 -11.91
C GLY A 2 3.96 -10.70 -12.42
N LEU A 3 3.29 -10.30 -13.50
CA LEU A 3 3.30 -8.94 -14.03
C LEU A 3 1.86 -8.47 -14.20
N THR A 4 1.60 -7.22 -13.88
CA THR A 4 0.25 -6.63 -13.92
C THR A 4 0.30 -5.29 -14.63
N TYR A 5 -0.74 -5.03 -15.43
CA TYR A 5 -1.01 -3.71 -16.00
C TYR A 5 -2.48 -3.36 -15.79
N VAL A 6 -2.75 -2.14 -15.32
CA VAL A 6 -4.11 -1.62 -15.15
C VAL A 6 -4.19 -0.23 -15.75
N HIS A 7 -5.19 0.00 -16.59
CA HIS A 7 -5.56 1.32 -17.06
C HIS A 7 -6.87 1.75 -16.39
N GLY A 8 -6.94 2.98 -15.91
CA GLY A 8 -8.12 3.49 -15.21
C GLY A 8 -8.41 4.95 -15.52
N TYR A 9 -9.69 5.28 -15.65
CA TYR A 9 -10.19 6.66 -15.67
C TYR A 9 -10.94 6.94 -14.38
N HIS A 10 -10.61 8.05 -13.73
CA HIS A 10 -11.16 8.51 -12.48
C HIS A 10 -11.83 9.86 -12.71
N SER A 11 -13.14 9.96 -12.45
CA SER A 11 -13.88 11.21 -12.57
C SER A 11 -13.41 12.24 -11.54
N THR A 12 -13.72 13.51 -11.80
CA THR A 12 -13.40 14.62 -10.89
C THR A 12 -13.80 14.31 -9.45
N GLY A 13 -12.83 14.39 -8.53
CA GLY A 13 -13.06 14.17 -7.10
C GLY A 13 -13.18 12.70 -6.68
N SER A 14 -12.98 11.75 -7.59
CA SER A 14 -12.86 10.33 -7.23
C SER A 14 -11.41 9.94 -6.91
N PRO A 15 -11.18 9.10 -5.89
CA PRO A 15 -9.84 8.69 -5.48
C PRO A 15 -9.31 7.56 -6.37
N ILE A 16 -8.01 7.61 -6.70
CA ILE A 16 -7.37 6.61 -7.58
C ILE A 16 -7.49 5.17 -7.04
N PHE A 17 -7.37 4.96 -5.73
CA PHE A 17 -7.44 3.65 -5.08
C PHE A 17 -8.71 3.49 -4.23
N GLY A 18 -9.89 3.75 -4.82
CA GLY A 18 -11.18 3.68 -4.12
C GLY A 18 -12.27 2.85 -4.79
N GLU A 19 -11.90 1.78 -5.51
CA GLU A 19 -12.85 0.83 -6.13
C GLU A 19 -13.88 1.44 -7.09
N GLY A 20 -13.61 2.64 -7.63
CA GLY A 20 -14.53 3.34 -8.54
C GLY A 20 -15.75 3.97 -7.84
N GLU A 21 -15.78 3.99 -6.50
CA GLU A 21 -16.85 4.66 -5.76
C GLU A 21 -16.62 6.18 -5.68
N SER A 22 -17.47 6.96 -6.36
CA SER A 22 -17.63 8.39 -6.05
C SER A 22 -18.53 8.54 -4.84
N ARG A 23 -17.98 8.46 -3.62
CA ARG A 23 -18.75 8.73 -2.41
C ARG A 23 -19.11 10.22 -2.34
N VAL A 24 -20.27 10.55 -1.76
CA VAL A 24 -20.63 11.96 -1.46
C VAL A 24 -19.63 12.49 -0.42
N GLY A 25 -18.75 13.42 -0.80
CA GLY A 25 -17.58 13.84 -0.02
C GLY A 25 -16.32 12.96 -0.18
N GLY A 26 -16.33 12.07 -1.19
CA GLY A 26 -15.42 10.94 -1.38
C GLY A 26 -14.06 11.26 -1.96
N GLN A 27 -13.24 12.02 -1.24
CA GLN A 27 -11.83 12.25 -1.60
C GLN A 27 -10.88 11.26 -0.89
N ARG A 28 -11.38 10.21 -0.24
CA ARG A 28 -10.53 9.24 0.48
C ARG A 28 -10.56 7.91 -0.23
N GLY A 29 -9.40 7.46 -0.70
CA GLY A 29 -9.22 6.09 -1.18
C GLY A 29 -9.33 5.08 -0.05
N LEU A 30 -9.44 3.81 -0.42
CA LEU A 30 -9.43 2.68 0.52
C LEU A 30 -8.02 2.40 1.04
N VAL A 31 -7.02 2.65 0.20
CA VAL A 31 -5.59 2.50 0.52
C VAL A 31 -4.79 3.68 -0.01
N GLY A 32 -3.59 3.85 0.54
CA GLY A 32 -2.68 4.92 0.12
C GLY A 32 -2.93 6.26 0.81
N SER A 33 -2.01 7.20 0.60
CA SER A 33 -2.12 8.53 1.18
C SER A 33 -3.21 9.37 0.51
N TYR A 34 -3.61 10.46 1.16
CA TYR A 34 -4.59 11.38 0.59
C TYR A 34 -4.09 12.01 -0.71
N SER A 35 -2.84 12.44 -0.77
CA SER A 35 -2.19 13.03 -1.95
C SER A 35 -1.94 12.01 -3.06
N ALA A 36 -1.69 10.73 -2.73
CA ALA A 36 -1.62 9.66 -3.73
C ALA A 36 -2.97 9.41 -4.39
N ASN A 37 -4.06 9.47 -3.62
CA ASN A 37 -5.41 9.32 -4.17
C ASN A 37 -5.90 10.57 -4.92
N ASN A 38 -5.37 11.75 -4.57
CA ASN A 38 -5.83 13.04 -5.07
C ASN A 38 -4.64 13.98 -5.33
N PRO A 39 -3.82 13.76 -6.38
CA PRO A 39 -2.61 14.58 -6.56
C PRO A 39 -2.92 16.08 -6.79
N TRP A 40 -4.13 16.41 -7.25
CA TRP A 40 -4.61 17.77 -7.48
C TRP A 40 -4.64 18.65 -6.22
N VAL A 41 -4.62 18.06 -5.02
CA VAL A 41 -4.65 18.80 -3.74
C VAL A 41 -3.37 19.60 -3.47
N LEU A 42 -2.30 19.30 -4.23
CA LEU A 42 -1.03 20.01 -4.19
C LEU A 42 -0.97 21.19 -5.17
N LEU A 43 -2.04 21.40 -5.96
CA LEU A 43 -2.17 22.53 -6.89
C LEU A 43 -2.72 23.76 -6.17
N THR A 44 -2.29 24.96 -6.58
CA THR A 44 -2.59 26.25 -5.93
C THR A 44 -4.06 26.63 -5.97
N ASP A 45 -4.80 26.18 -6.97
CA ASP A 45 -6.24 26.43 -7.11
C ASP A 45 -7.10 25.38 -6.38
N ASN A 46 -6.48 24.29 -5.89
CA ASN A 46 -7.12 23.14 -5.28
C ASN A 46 -8.32 22.60 -6.10
N ALA A 47 -8.29 22.80 -7.42
CA ALA A 47 -9.39 22.43 -8.29
C ALA A 47 -9.21 20.99 -8.74
N SER A 48 -10.15 20.13 -8.37
CA SER A 48 -10.15 18.72 -8.74
C SER A 48 -10.18 18.55 -10.26
N SER A 49 -9.47 17.52 -10.71
CA SER A 49 -9.33 17.19 -12.12
C SER A 49 -9.65 15.71 -12.33
N PRO A 50 -10.32 15.33 -13.43
CA PRO A 50 -10.33 13.94 -13.85
C PRO A 50 -8.89 13.44 -14.03
N THR A 51 -8.67 12.18 -13.72
CA THR A 51 -7.34 11.56 -13.73
C THR A 51 -7.36 10.26 -14.52
N VAL A 52 -6.43 10.10 -15.44
CA VAL A 52 -6.19 8.84 -16.15
C VAL A 52 -4.95 8.19 -15.54
N THR A 53 -4.98 6.88 -15.34
CA THR A 53 -3.90 6.14 -14.69
C THR A 53 -3.43 4.97 -15.54
N ASN A 54 -2.12 4.75 -15.56
CA ASN A 54 -1.48 3.54 -16.03
C ASN A 54 -0.64 2.97 -14.89
N SER A 55 -1.07 1.83 -14.34
CA SER A 55 -0.40 1.14 -13.24
C SER A 55 0.33 -0.10 -13.76
N TYR A 56 1.60 -0.23 -13.40
CA TYR A 56 2.48 -1.33 -13.76
C TYR A 56 2.97 -2.01 -12.48
N GLY A 57 2.78 -3.32 -12.39
CA GLY A 57 3.14 -4.11 -11.23
C GLY A 57 4.02 -5.30 -11.60
N ALA A 58 4.92 -5.65 -10.68
CA ALA A 58 5.68 -6.89 -10.72
C ALA A 58 5.74 -7.51 -9.33
N GLU A 59 5.65 -8.84 -9.27
CA GLU A 59 5.68 -9.59 -8.02
C GLU A 59 6.41 -10.91 -8.18
N ALA A 60 7.08 -11.35 -7.11
CA ALA A 60 7.78 -12.60 -7.10
C ALA A 60 7.78 -13.23 -5.70
N ALA A 61 7.89 -14.56 -5.67
CA ALA A 61 8.07 -15.33 -4.46
C ALA A 61 9.02 -16.49 -4.76
N PHE A 62 9.97 -16.72 -3.87
CA PHE A 62 11.02 -17.72 -4.01
C PHE A 62 11.29 -18.38 -2.65
N ASN A 63 11.53 -19.68 -2.68
CA ASN A 63 12.11 -20.38 -1.54
C ASN A 63 13.62 -20.24 -1.62
N LEU A 64 14.22 -19.47 -0.70
CA LEU A 64 15.68 -19.32 -0.61
C LEU A 64 16.33 -20.59 -0.04
N SER A 65 15.59 -21.32 0.80
CA SER A 65 15.95 -22.64 1.32
C SER A 65 14.68 -23.44 1.63
N GLU A 66 14.83 -24.67 2.15
CA GLU A 66 13.70 -25.47 2.64
C GLU A 66 12.96 -24.81 3.81
N SER A 67 13.58 -23.84 4.49
CA SER A 67 13.03 -23.20 5.70
C SER A 67 12.87 -21.69 5.57
N ILE A 68 13.13 -21.09 4.39
CA ILE A 68 13.02 -19.64 4.20
C ILE A 68 12.38 -19.35 2.84
N THR A 69 11.26 -18.64 2.88
CA THR A 69 10.58 -18.09 1.70
C THR A 69 10.69 -16.57 1.73
N VAL A 70 10.93 -15.97 0.57
CA VAL A 70 10.94 -14.53 0.36
C VAL A 70 9.95 -14.18 -0.73
N SER A 71 9.14 -13.17 -0.49
CA SER A 71 8.18 -12.67 -1.47
C SER A 71 8.22 -11.16 -1.51
N GLY A 72 7.87 -10.56 -2.64
CA GLY A 72 7.81 -9.12 -2.74
C GLY A 72 7.09 -8.66 -3.98
N PHE A 73 6.69 -7.40 -3.96
CA PHE A 73 6.06 -6.74 -5.09
C PHE A 73 6.53 -5.29 -5.18
N ILE A 74 6.37 -4.75 -6.38
CA ILE A 74 6.51 -3.34 -6.67
C ILE A 74 5.43 -2.94 -7.67
N SER A 75 4.85 -1.77 -7.49
CA SER A 75 3.94 -1.17 -8.44
C SER A 75 4.18 0.32 -8.53
N TRP A 76 4.21 0.80 -9.77
CA TRP A 76 4.27 2.21 -10.13
C TRP A 76 3.00 2.58 -10.87
N THR A 77 2.44 3.75 -10.57
CA THR A 77 1.28 4.31 -11.26
C THR A 77 1.63 5.69 -11.80
N ASP A 78 1.58 5.81 -13.12
CA ASP A 78 1.59 7.08 -13.85
C ASP A 78 0.17 7.63 -13.84
N ALA A 79 -0.04 8.75 -13.16
CA ALA A 79 -1.34 9.41 -13.01
C ALA A 79 -1.35 10.74 -13.76
N ARG A 80 -2.08 10.80 -14.86
CA ARG A 80 -2.30 12.02 -15.66
C ARG A 80 -3.53 12.77 -15.19
N LEU A 81 -3.31 13.92 -14.58
CA LEU A 81 -4.34 14.90 -14.27
C LEU A 81 -4.67 15.64 -15.58
N LEU A 82 -5.86 15.38 -16.14
CA LEU A 82 -6.23 15.94 -17.43
C LEU A 82 -6.10 17.46 -17.44
N GLU A 83 -5.41 18.00 -18.45
CA GLU A 83 -5.16 19.44 -18.64
C GLU A 83 -4.27 20.10 -17.55
N ARG A 84 -3.69 19.33 -16.62
CA ARG A 84 -2.91 19.88 -15.50
C ARG A 84 -1.50 19.34 -15.43
N GLY A 85 -1.28 18.05 -15.70
CA GLY A 85 0.04 17.43 -15.68
C GLY A 85 0.01 15.98 -15.21
N ASP A 86 1.13 15.49 -14.69
CA ASP A 86 1.31 14.08 -14.33
C ASP A 86 1.84 13.93 -12.89
N ALA A 87 1.59 12.77 -12.30
CA ALA A 87 1.95 12.41 -10.94
C ALA A 87 2.42 10.95 -10.87
N ASP A 88 3.45 10.71 -10.07
CA ASP A 88 4.06 9.40 -9.86
C ASP A 88 3.66 8.84 -8.50
N ILE A 89 3.06 7.65 -8.49
CA ILE A 89 2.64 6.98 -7.26
C ILE A 89 3.31 5.61 -7.18
N TRP A 90 3.86 5.29 -6.02
CA TRP A 90 4.58 4.03 -5.78
C TRP A 90 3.98 3.26 -4.61
N THR A 91 3.98 1.94 -4.73
CA THR A 91 3.72 0.99 -3.65
C THR A 91 4.65 -0.21 -3.84
N TYR A 92 5.22 -0.72 -2.76
CA TYR A 92 6.08 -1.90 -2.80
C TYR A 92 6.15 -2.54 -1.44
N GLY A 93 6.53 -3.81 -1.40
CA GLY A 93 6.76 -4.51 -0.17
C GLY A 93 7.60 -5.77 -0.34
N LEU A 94 8.15 -6.21 0.77
CA LEU A 94 9.02 -7.38 0.89
C LEU A 94 8.60 -8.17 2.14
N GLY A 95 8.49 -9.47 1.96
CA GLY A 95 8.11 -10.44 2.97
C GLY A 95 9.16 -11.53 3.12
N LEU A 96 9.31 -11.97 4.36
CA LEU A 96 10.11 -13.11 4.78
C LEU A 96 9.19 -14.05 5.56
N ALA A 97 9.22 -15.34 5.24
CA ALA A 97 8.50 -16.36 5.97
C ALA A 97 9.44 -17.53 6.29
N VAL A 98 9.36 -18.01 7.53
CA VAL A 98 10.11 -19.16 8.04
C VAL A 98 9.09 -20.24 8.41
N PRO A 99 8.78 -21.18 7.50
CA PRO A 99 7.93 -22.33 7.81
C PRO A 99 8.58 -23.24 8.86
N ASP A 100 7.73 -23.95 9.59
CA ASP A 100 8.06 -24.89 10.65
C ASP A 100 8.96 -24.31 11.75
N PHE A 101 8.92 -22.99 11.94
CA PHE A 101 9.68 -22.32 13.00
C PHE A 101 9.13 -22.70 14.38
N GLY A 102 9.92 -23.45 15.16
CA GLY A 102 9.60 -23.86 16.53
C GLY A 102 8.61 -25.01 16.66
N LYS A 103 7.61 -25.12 15.78
CA LYS A 103 6.66 -26.24 15.71
C LYS A 103 6.26 -26.52 14.26
N GLU A 104 6.18 -27.79 13.90
CA GLU A 104 5.68 -28.24 12.59
C GLU A 104 4.29 -27.66 12.29
N GLY A 105 4.10 -27.19 11.05
CA GLY A 105 2.93 -26.48 10.56
C GLY A 105 2.87 -24.99 10.94
N SER A 106 3.74 -24.53 11.85
CA SER A 106 3.79 -23.12 12.28
C SER A 106 4.64 -22.26 11.34
N VAL A 107 4.36 -20.96 11.26
CA VAL A 107 5.10 -20.05 10.36
C VAL A 107 5.38 -18.74 11.09
N LEU A 108 6.65 -18.33 11.14
CA LEU A 108 7.03 -16.97 11.51
C LEU A 108 7.09 -16.13 10.23
N GLY A 109 6.42 -14.97 10.23
CA GLY A 109 6.39 -14.06 9.10
C GLY A 109 6.77 -12.65 9.49
N LEU A 110 7.52 -11.99 8.61
CA LEU A 110 7.79 -10.55 8.65
C LEU A 110 7.46 -9.97 7.28
N PHE A 111 6.83 -8.81 7.24
CA PHE A 111 6.54 -8.10 6.02
C PHE A 111 6.77 -6.60 6.23
N GLY A 112 7.25 -5.91 5.20
CA GLY A 112 7.46 -4.47 5.26
C GLY A 112 7.32 -3.84 3.89
N GLY A 113 6.79 -2.63 3.85
CA GLY A 113 6.60 -1.91 2.60
C GLY A 113 6.01 -0.53 2.78
N ILE A 114 5.59 0.05 1.66
CA ILE A 114 4.85 1.31 1.64
C ILE A 114 3.51 1.07 0.94
N GLN A 115 2.45 1.70 1.44
CA GLN A 115 1.18 1.81 0.72
C GLN A 115 1.31 2.75 -0.49
N PRO A 116 0.30 2.87 -1.38
CA PRO A 116 0.35 3.85 -2.45
C PRO A 116 0.65 5.26 -1.94
N THR A 117 1.80 5.77 -2.37
CA THR A 117 2.47 6.95 -1.84
C THR A 117 2.85 7.82 -3.04
N LEU A 118 2.39 9.08 -3.05
CA LEU A 118 2.78 10.03 -4.10
C LEU A 118 4.28 10.27 -3.96
N ARG A 119 5.05 10.28 -5.05
CA ARG A 119 6.51 10.47 -5.07
C ARG A 119 6.95 11.64 -5.93
N GLY A 120 6.16 11.95 -6.95
CA GLY A 120 6.45 13.00 -7.91
C GLY A 120 5.15 13.62 -8.39
N ILE A 121 5.20 14.92 -8.66
CA ILE A 121 4.13 15.61 -9.36
C ILE A 121 4.76 16.71 -10.21
N ASN A 122 4.37 16.74 -11.48
CA ASN A 122 4.76 17.76 -12.44
C ASN A 122 3.48 18.29 -13.09
N ALA A 123 2.96 19.38 -12.53
CA ALA A 123 1.69 19.95 -12.96
C ALA A 123 1.73 21.48 -12.92
N SER A 124 0.95 22.10 -13.81
CA SER A 124 0.73 23.55 -13.82
C SER A 124 0.05 23.98 -12.51
N GLY A 125 0.58 25.02 -11.88
CA GLY A 125 0.05 25.51 -10.60
C GLY A 125 0.48 24.68 -9.39
N LEU A 126 1.59 23.94 -9.45
CA LEU A 126 2.13 23.25 -8.28
C LEU A 126 2.58 24.26 -7.20
N GLU A 127 2.11 24.09 -5.97
CA GLU A 127 2.54 24.90 -4.83
C GLU A 127 3.90 24.40 -4.33
N ARG A 128 4.94 25.25 -4.41
CA ARG A 128 6.36 24.87 -4.19
C ARG A 128 6.65 24.18 -2.85
N ASP A 129 5.83 24.39 -1.83
CA ASP A 129 6.04 23.84 -0.48
C ASP A 129 5.19 22.60 -0.17
N ARG A 130 4.31 22.16 -1.09
CA ARG A 130 3.40 21.01 -0.89
C ARG A 130 3.92 19.70 -1.48
N GLY A 131 5.03 19.70 -2.22
CA GLY A 131 5.59 18.51 -2.88
C GLY A 131 6.36 17.55 -1.96
N ARG A 132 6.37 17.78 -0.64
CA ARG A 132 7.03 16.86 0.31
C ARG A 132 6.18 15.61 0.49
N THR A 133 6.78 14.46 0.18
CA THR A 133 6.11 13.17 0.16
C THR A 133 6.91 12.19 0.99
N ASP A 134 6.73 12.21 2.31
CA ASP A 134 7.35 11.22 3.19
C ASP A 134 6.79 9.82 2.89
N ASP A 135 7.57 8.80 3.19
CA ASP A 135 7.19 7.41 2.99
C ASP A 135 6.23 6.96 4.09
N VAL A 136 5.06 6.45 3.72
CA VAL A 136 4.17 5.78 4.68
C VAL A 136 4.60 4.33 4.83
N TRP A 137 5.54 4.09 5.75
CA TRP A 137 6.03 2.74 6.02
C TRP A 137 5.01 1.93 6.84
N HIS A 138 4.88 0.67 6.46
CA HIS A 138 4.09 -0.33 7.17
C HIS A 138 4.96 -1.58 7.34
N VAL A 139 5.16 -1.99 8.60
CA VAL A 139 5.86 -3.23 8.95
C VAL A 139 4.92 -4.11 9.76
N GLU A 140 4.86 -5.40 9.42
CA GLU A 140 4.09 -6.42 10.11
C GLU A 140 5.00 -7.57 10.52
N GLY A 141 4.78 -8.08 11.73
CA GLY A 141 5.28 -9.38 12.15
C GLY A 141 4.14 -10.24 12.67
N PHE A 142 4.13 -11.53 12.30
CA PHE A 142 3.12 -12.46 12.76
C PHE A 142 3.72 -13.85 13.03
N TYR A 143 3.07 -14.62 13.90
CA TYR A 143 3.42 -16.01 14.13
C TYR A 143 2.18 -16.89 14.02
N LYS A 144 2.06 -17.63 12.93
CA LYS A 144 1.00 -18.61 12.73
C LYS A 144 1.36 -19.87 13.52
N TYR A 145 0.80 -20.04 14.71
CA TYR A 145 1.02 -21.19 15.58
C TYR A 145 -0.02 -22.29 15.31
N GLN A 146 0.45 -23.48 14.90
CA GLN A 146 -0.40 -24.65 14.74
C GLN A 146 -0.74 -25.25 16.10
N LEU A 147 -1.97 -25.05 16.59
CA LEU A 147 -2.37 -25.56 17.91
C LEU A 147 -2.62 -27.08 17.83
N THR A 148 -3.48 -27.48 16.90
CA THR A 148 -3.83 -28.86 16.53
C THR A 148 -3.90 -28.97 15.01
N ASP A 149 -4.10 -30.15 14.42
CA ASP A 149 -4.19 -30.32 12.96
C ASP A 149 -5.32 -29.49 12.31
N ASN A 150 -6.34 -29.12 13.08
CA ASN A 150 -7.53 -28.40 12.60
C ASN A 150 -7.61 -26.94 13.09
N ILE A 151 -6.74 -26.52 14.02
CA ILE A 151 -6.83 -25.21 14.68
C ILE A 151 -5.49 -24.50 14.63
N THR A 152 -5.52 -23.27 14.12
CA THR A 152 -4.35 -22.39 14.03
C THR A 152 -4.65 -21.05 14.69
N ILE A 153 -3.69 -20.52 15.46
CA ILE A 153 -3.76 -19.20 16.09
C ILE A 153 -2.64 -18.34 15.54
N THR A 154 -2.95 -17.14 15.06
CA THR A 154 -1.98 -16.20 14.47
C THR A 154 -2.04 -14.86 15.19
N PRO A 155 -1.27 -14.67 16.28
CA PRO A 155 -0.95 -13.33 16.76
C PRO A 155 -0.10 -12.57 15.75
N GLY A 156 -0.30 -11.25 15.68
CA GLY A 156 0.50 -10.35 14.87
C GLY A 156 0.57 -8.95 15.45
N VAL A 157 1.55 -8.19 14.97
CA VAL A 157 1.73 -6.77 15.28
C VAL A 157 2.01 -6.04 13.98
N VAL A 158 1.28 -4.96 13.77
CA VAL A 158 1.43 -4.03 12.66
C VAL A 158 1.92 -2.70 13.23
N TRP A 159 2.97 -2.15 12.64
CA TRP A 159 3.49 -0.82 12.93
C TRP A 159 3.42 0.05 11.69
N VAL A 160 2.64 1.13 11.78
CA VAL A 160 2.47 2.12 10.71
C VAL A 160 3.18 3.39 11.12
N MET A 161 4.10 3.85 10.29
CA MET A 161 4.89 5.06 10.49
C MET A 161 4.45 6.13 9.49
N SER A 162 4.43 7.38 9.95
CA SER A 162 4.14 8.56 9.12
C SER A 162 2.84 8.43 8.31
N PRO A 163 1.69 8.16 8.97
CA PRO A 163 0.41 8.03 8.27
C PRO A 163 0.15 9.29 7.45
N ASN A 164 -0.48 9.11 6.28
CA ASN A 164 -0.79 10.20 5.34
C ASN A 164 0.43 10.97 4.77
N GLN A 165 1.63 10.38 4.82
CA GLN A 165 2.89 11.00 4.35
C GLN A 165 3.30 12.24 5.16
N ASP A 166 2.95 12.27 6.44
CA ASP A 166 3.42 13.31 7.36
C ASP A 166 4.27 12.67 8.46
N ALA A 167 5.59 12.90 8.42
CA ALA A 167 6.49 12.41 9.45
C ALA A 167 6.27 13.04 10.83
N ARG A 168 5.44 14.09 10.95
CA ARG A 168 5.05 14.70 12.22
C ARG A 168 3.90 13.97 12.89
N ASP A 169 3.16 13.14 12.15
CA ASP A 169 2.09 12.32 12.71
C ASP A 169 2.67 11.14 13.50
N SER A 170 2.09 10.88 14.66
CA SER A 170 2.52 9.79 15.55
C SER A 170 2.35 8.43 14.87
N SER A 171 3.37 7.58 14.95
CA SER A 171 3.26 6.19 14.49
C SER A 171 2.21 5.41 15.29
N ASN A 172 1.52 4.48 14.63
CA ASN A 172 0.47 3.66 15.24
C ASN A 172 0.91 2.19 15.31
N VAL A 173 0.63 1.53 16.44
CA VAL A 173 0.88 0.09 16.63
C VAL A 173 -0.46 -0.61 16.82
N ILE A 174 -0.69 -1.69 16.06
CA ILE A 174 -1.93 -2.45 16.04
C ILE A 174 -1.58 -3.91 16.37
N GLY A 175 -2.19 -4.45 17.42
CA GLY A 175 -2.14 -5.88 17.73
C GLY A 175 -3.27 -6.62 17.03
N THR A 176 -2.96 -7.79 16.46
CA THR A 176 -3.94 -8.64 15.77
C THR A 176 -3.92 -10.06 16.34
N LEU A 177 -5.07 -10.73 16.30
CA LEU A 177 -5.20 -12.13 16.64
C LEU A 177 -6.21 -12.77 15.69
N ARG A 178 -5.77 -13.75 14.91
CA ARG A 178 -6.64 -14.54 14.02
C ARG A 178 -6.65 -16.00 14.45
N THR A 179 -7.83 -16.59 14.54
CA THR A 179 -7.99 -18.03 14.77
C THR A 179 -8.66 -18.64 13.55
N THR A 180 -8.10 -19.73 13.04
CA THR A 180 -8.61 -20.46 11.87
C THR A 180 -8.97 -21.89 12.28
N PHE A 181 -10.17 -22.34 11.88
CA PHE A 181 -10.68 -23.68 12.12
C PHE A 181 -10.92 -24.36 10.77
N SER A 182 -10.44 -25.58 10.60
CA SER A 182 -10.66 -26.41 9.40
C SER A 182 -11.43 -27.68 9.77
N PHE A 183 -12.52 -27.95 9.06
CA PHE A 183 -13.46 -29.04 9.34
C PHE A 183 -13.61 -30.00 8.16
#